data_AF-A0A2U1KCX1-F1
#
_entry.id   AF-A0A2U1KCX1-F1
#
_cell.length_a   1.000
_cell.length_b   1.000
_cell.length_c   1.000
_cell.angle_alpha   90.00
_cell.angle_beta   90.00
_cell.angle_gamma   90.00
#
_symmetry.space_group_name_H-M   'P 1'
#
loop_
_entity.id
_entity.type
_entity.pdbx_description
1 polymer ?
#
loop_
_entity_poly.entity_id
_entity_poly.type
_entity_poly.pdbx_seq_one_letter_code
_entity_poly.pdbx_strand_id
1 'polypeptide(L)'
;MEEYPKDLERLFRRMQPVKFGRIPNKYVNVNVSGFKSPRAPPPLQIYIQTVTQKTFSIGVSPSNTIDDVKIMIRDKEGLHPLDQRLFFAGVRLLQSQRTLSDCNIVGNSVLYLVPVCRGDLKITVDTISGKRIPLDVDWRHTVKELKALIQDKEGIHPDQQTMVYAGHKLEEGIILSRYSVQNESTIRLVDDTVTRLQIYVLIVDTGKTVHLEVESSDTINNVKTMIQDKEDIPVNKQILFLPQKQLEDNSTLSDYCIWNESTIHLLQTLG
;
A
#
# COMPACT_ATOMS: atom_id res chain seq x y z
N MET A 1 23.66 -21.03 10.80
CA MET A 1 22.98 -22.35 10.84
C MET A 1 21.75 -22.16 11.70
N GLU A 2 20.59 -21.93 11.09
CA GLU A 2 19.32 -21.85 11.84
C GLU A 2 18.70 -23.24 11.89
N GLU A 3 18.49 -23.74 13.10
CA GLU A 3 17.92 -25.05 13.37
C GLU A 3 16.48 -25.13 12.88
N TYR A 4 16.20 -26.16 12.08
CA TYR A 4 14.85 -26.55 11.68
C TYR A 4 14.07 -27.03 12.92
N PRO A 5 12.77 -26.66 13.06
CA PRO A 5 11.93 -27.22 14.11
C PRO A 5 11.76 -28.74 13.90
N LYS A 6 12.22 -29.52 14.88
CA LYS A 6 12.29 -31.00 14.85
C LYS A 6 10.94 -31.70 14.66
N ASP A 7 9.83 -30.97 14.76
CA ASP A 7 8.48 -31.51 14.61
C ASP A 7 8.05 -31.74 13.16
N LEU A 8 8.67 -31.04 12.19
CA LEU A 8 8.39 -31.23 10.76
C LEU A 8 8.95 -32.55 10.22
N GLU A 9 10.13 -32.99 10.70
CA GLU A 9 10.75 -34.26 10.26
C GLU A 9 9.90 -35.49 10.61
N ARG A 10 9.16 -35.44 11.73
CA ARG A 10 8.26 -36.53 12.15
C ARG A 10 7.06 -36.68 11.20
N LEU A 11 6.60 -35.58 10.60
CA LEU A 11 5.49 -35.58 9.65
C LEU A 11 5.92 -36.14 8.28
N PHE A 12 7.16 -35.87 7.86
CA PHE A 12 7.71 -36.32 6.57
C PHE A 12 8.07 -37.82 6.51
N ARG A 13 8.41 -38.48 7.64
CA ARG A 13 8.72 -39.93 7.66
C ARG A 13 7.54 -40.85 7.37
N ARG A 14 6.30 -40.34 7.36
CA ARG A 14 5.08 -41.16 7.22
C ARG A 14 4.57 -41.33 5.78
N MET A 15 5.16 -40.67 4.78
CA MET A 15 4.69 -40.77 3.39
C MET A 15 5.57 -41.71 2.56
N GLN A 16 4.99 -42.79 2.00
CA GLN A 16 5.68 -43.68 1.05
C GLN A 16 5.29 -43.37 -0.40
N PRO A 17 6.22 -43.46 -1.37
CA PRO A 17 5.93 -43.19 -2.78
C PRO A 17 5.23 -44.38 -3.46
N VAL A 18 4.14 -44.10 -4.18
CA VAL A 18 3.42 -45.04 -5.04
C VAL A 18 4.12 -45.13 -6.40
N LYS A 19 4.42 -46.35 -6.88
CA LYS A 19 5.05 -46.59 -8.19
C LYS A 19 3.97 -46.86 -9.26
N PHE A 20 4.06 -46.21 -10.41
CA PHE A 20 3.23 -46.51 -11.59
C PHE A 20 4.07 -47.01 -12.78
N GLY A 21 3.57 -48.06 -13.45
CA GLY A 21 4.19 -48.72 -14.61
C GLY A 21 3.87 -48.05 -15.96
N ARG A 22 4.67 -48.38 -16.98
CA ARG A 22 4.63 -47.81 -18.34
C ARG A 22 3.49 -48.37 -19.20
N ILE A 23 2.86 -47.53 -20.03
CA ILE A 23 1.83 -47.92 -21.04
C ILE A 23 2.38 -47.65 -22.46
N PRO A 24 2.19 -48.54 -23.46
CA PRO A 24 2.72 -48.36 -24.81
C PRO A 24 1.77 -47.58 -25.75
N ASN A 25 2.38 -46.84 -26.70
CA ASN A 25 1.70 -46.02 -27.72
C ASN A 25 1.21 -46.86 -28.90
N LYS A 26 -0.07 -46.72 -29.27
CA LYS A 26 -0.58 -47.02 -30.62
C LYS A 26 -1.50 -45.87 -31.06
N TYR A 27 -1.20 -45.27 -32.21
CA TYR A 27 -2.00 -44.20 -32.80
C TYR A 27 -3.08 -44.78 -33.72
N VAL A 28 -4.32 -44.37 -33.53
CA VAL A 28 -5.46 -44.60 -34.44
C VAL A 28 -5.96 -43.24 -34.90
N ASN A 29 -6.08 -43.03 -36.20
CA ASN A 29 -6.63 -41.80 -36.78
C ASN A 29 -8.16 -41.82 -36.70
N VAL A 30 -8.75 -40.80 -36.08
CA VAL A 30 -10.21 -40.61 -36.00
C VAL A 30 -10.58 -39.28 -36.65
N ASN A 31 -11.58 -39.32 -37.54
CA ASN A 31 -12.06 -38.19 -38.32
C ASN A 31 -12.94 -37.26 -37.45
N VAL A 32 -12.68 -35.94 -37.45
CA VAL A 32 -13.18 -34.96 -36.46
C VAL A 32 -14.33 -34.05 -36.94
N SER A 33 -14.99 -34.38 -38.04
CA SER A 33 -16.01 -33.50 -38.66
C SER A 33 -17.36 -33.37 -37.92
N GLY A 34 -17.47 -33.76 -36.65
CA GLY A 34 -18.73 -33.73 -35.89
C GLY A 34 -18.66 -33.16 -34.45
N PHE A 35 -17.51 -32.63 -34.00
CA PHE A 35 -17.41 -32.16 -32.61
C PHE A 35 -17.96 -30.74 -32.45
N LYS A 36 -19.09 -30.61 -31.76
CA LYS A 36 -19.50 -29.34 -31.13
C LYS A 36 -18.33 -28.84 -30.28
N SER A 37 -18.01 -27.55 -30.38
CA SER A 37 -16.97 -26.88 -29.57
C SER A 37 -16.99 -27.42 -28.14
N PRO A 38 -15.85 -27.93 -27.61
CA PRO A 38 -15.81 -28.43 -26.25
C PRO A 38 -16.28 -27.32 -25.31
N ARG A 39 -17.26 -27.64 -24.46
CA ARG A 39 -17.57 -26.82 -23.29
C ARG A 39 -16.22 -26.53 -22.61
N ALA A 40 -15.87 -25.26 -22.46
CA ALA A 40 -14.60 -24.87 -21.87
C ALA A 40 -14.40 -25.67 -20.58
N PRO A 41 -13.26 -26.39 -20.42
CA PRO A 41 -13.04 -27.19 -19.24
C PRO A 41 -13.19 -26.29 -18.01
N PRO A 42 -13.81 -26.77 -16.92
CA PRO A 42 -13.91 -25.99 -15.70
C PRO A 42 -12.51 -25.52 -15.30
N PRO A 43 -12.35 -24.27 -14.85
CA PRO A 43 -11.04 -23.72 -14.54
C PRO A 43 -10.36 -24.63 -13.53
N LEU A 44 -9.13 -25.04 -13.83
CA LEU A 44 -8.37 -25.97 -13.01
C LEU A 44 -8.18 -25.33 -11.63
N GLN A 45 -8.56 -26.00 -10.55
CA GLN A 45 -8.46 -25.47 -9.20
C GLN A 45 -7.33 -26.15 -8.45
N ILE A 46 -6.61 -25.40 -7.63
CA ILE A 46 -5.66 -25.94 -6.64
C ILE A 46 -6.05 -25.43 -5.25
N TYR A 47 -5.63 -26.16 -4.23
CA TYR A 47 -5.91 -25.84 -2.83
C TYR A 47 -4.65 -25.35 -2.14
N ILE A 48 -4.76 -24.26 -1.40
CA ILE A 48 -3.69 -23.70 -0.59
C ILE A 48 -4.05 -23.92 0.88
N GLN A 49 -3.20 -24.63 1.61
CA GLN A 49 -3.36 -24.87 3.04
C GLN A 49 -2.30 -24.08 3.82
N THR A 50 -2.76 -23.26 4.77
CA THR A 50 -1.87 -22.49 5.65
C THR A 50 -1.39 -23.34 6.83
N VAL A 51 -0.33 -22.89 7.49
CA VAL A 51 0.14 -23.46 8.77
C VAL A 51 -0.91 -23.42 9.90
N THR A 52 -1.90 -22.53 9.79
CA THR A 52 -3.05 -22.45 10.71
C THR A 52 -4.18 -23.43 10.36
N GLN A 53 -3.95 -24.36 9.44
CA GLN A 53 -4.91 -25.34 8.92
C GLN A 53 -6.11 -24.73 8.16
N LYS A 54 -6.07 -23.45 7.81
CA LYS A 54 -7.04 -22.84 6.89
C LYS A 54 -6.73 -23.29 5.47
N THR A 55 -7.75 -23.77 4.75
CA THR A 55 -7.62 -24.16 3.34
C THR A 55 -8.55 -23.34 2.46
N PHE A 56 -8.02 -22.82 1.35
CA PHE A 56 -8.80 -22.11 0.34
C PHE A 56 -8.40 -22.58 -1.06
N SER A 57 -9.31 -22.50 -2.02
CA SER A 57 -9.03 -22.84 -3.42
C SER A 57 -8.73 -21.61 -4.26
N ILE A 58 -7.88 -21.75 -5.26
CA ILE A 58 -7.65 -20.74 -6.30
C ILE A 58 -7.80 -21.38 -7.69
N GLY A 59 -8.37 -20.65 -8.63
CA GLY A 59 -8.46 -21.08 -10.03
C GLY A 59 -7.17 -20.71 -10.76
N VAL A 60 -6.53 -21.70 -11.39
CA VAL A 60 -5.25 -21.57 -12.06
C VAL A 60 -5.29 -22.25 -13.44
N SER A 61 -4.33 -21.90 -14.29
CA SER A 61 -4.03 -22.56 -15.56
C SER A 61 -2.74 -23.37 -15.42
N PRO A 62 -2.58 -24.52 -16.10
CA PRO A 62 -1.30 -25.25 -16.14
C PRO A 62 -0.11 -24.38 -16.58
N SER A 63 -0.36 -23.36 -17.40
CA SER A 63 0.64 -22.40 -17.87
C SER A 63 1.00 -21.32 -16.85
N ASN A 64 0.25 -21.19 -15.73
CA ASN A 64 0.58 -20.20 -14.72
C ASN A 64 1.91 -20.51 -14.06
N THR A 65 2.66 -19.45 -13.80
CA THR A 65 3.93 -19.54 -13.08
C THR A 65 3.70 -19.59 -11.57
N ILE A 66 4.74 -19.95 -10.82
CA ILE A 66 4.70 -19.85 -9.35
C ILE A 66 4.47 -18.39 -8.89
N ASP A 67 4.96 -17.40 -9.64
CA ASP A 67 4.69 -15.99 -9.34
C ASP A 67 3.22 -15.61 -9.58
N ASP A 68 2.59 -16.12 -10.65
CA ASP A 68 1.15 -15.91 -10.88
C ASP A 68 0.32 -16.47 -9.72
N VAL A 69 0.67 -17.67 -9.26
CA VAL A 69 0.00 -18.33 -8.12
C VAL A 69 0.17 -17.50 -6.85
N LYS A 70 1.37 -16.96 -6.61
CA LYS A 70 1.62 -16.08 -5.47
C LYS A 70 0.82 -14.79 -5.54
N ILE A 71 0.67 -14.21 -6.73
CA ILE A 71 -0.19 -13.06 -7.00
C ILE A 71 -1.65 -13.41 -6.67
N MET A 72 -2.16 -14.55 -7.15
CA MET A 72 -3.52 -14.99 -6.86
C MET A 72 -3.78 -15.19 -5.36
N ILE A 73 -2.78 -15.68 -4.61
CA ILE A 73 -2.85 -15.81 -3.15
C ILE A 73 -2.92 -14.43 -2.47
N ARG A 74 -2.15 -13.44 -2.96
CA ARG A 74 -2.24 -12.06 -2.45
C ARG A 74 -3.62 -11.49 -2.66
N ASP A 75 -4.17 -11.63 -3.86
CA ASP A 75 -5.45 -11.03 -4.21
C ASP A 75 -6.60 -11.67 -3.41
N LYS A 76 -6.40 -12.90 -2.88
CA LYS A 76 -7.39 -13.62 -2.07
C LYS A 76 -7.24 -13.48 -0.56
N GLU A 77 -6.01 -13.47 -0.05
CA GLU A 77 -5.71 -13.51 1.39
C GLU A 77 -4.92 -12.29 1.89
N GLY A 78 -4.57 -11.34 1.02
CA GLY A 78 -3.82 -10.12 1.37
C GLY A 78 -2.32 -10.33 1.61
N LEU A 79 -1.80 -11.57 1.48
CA LEU A 79 -0.40 -11.91 1.74
C LEU A 79 0.48 -11.63 0.53
N HIS A 80 1.61 -10.94 0.67
CA HIS A 80 2.48 -10.68 -0.47
C HIS A 80 3.20 -11.92 -1.01
N PRO A 81 3.36 -12.10 -2.34
CA PRO A 81 4.32 -13.01 -2.95
C PRO A 81 5.69 -13.25 -2.30
N LEU A 82 6.36 -12.24 -1.71
CA LEU A 82 7.65 -12.48 -1.03
C LEU A 82 7.49 -13.02 0.40
N ASP A 83 6.35 -12.77 1.02
CA ASP A 83 5.98 -13.28 2.34
C ASP A 83 5.32 -14.66 2.23
N GLN A 84 5.18 -15.19 1.01
CA GLN A 84 4.66 -16.52 0.74
C GLN A 84 5.79 -17.51 0.49
N ARG A 85 6.00 -18.45 1.42
CA ARG A 85 6.76 -19.68 1.13
C ARG A 85 5.78 -20.78 0.76
N LEU A 86 5.75 -21.09 -0.53
CA LEU A 86 4.98 -22.20 -1.06
C LEU A 86 5.80 -23.48 -1.07
N PHE A 87 5.16 -24.57 -0.64
CA PHE A 87 5.71 -25.91 -0.68
C PHE A 87 4.75 -26.84 -1.40
N PHE A 88 5.31 -27.73 -2.22
CA PHE A 88 4.58 -28.81 -2.87
C PHE A 88 5.38 -30.10 -2.74
N ALA A 89 4.72 -31.19 -2.32
CA ALA A 89 5.36 -32.48 -2.09
C ALA A 89 6.63 -32.42 -1.21
N GLY A 90 6.65 -31.53 -0.21
CA GLY A 90 7.81 -31.32 0.69
C GLY A 90 8.95 -30.48 0.10
N VAL A 91 8.84 -30.02 -1.15
CA VAL A 91 9.84 -29.17 -1.81
C VAL A 91 9.37 -27.73 -1.81
N ARG A 92 10.28 -26.81 -1.43
CA ARG A 92 10.02 -25.37 -1.52
C ARG A 92 10.03 -24.92 -2.98
N LEU A 93 8.96 -24.27 -3.41
CA LEU A 93 8.82 -23.72 -4.75
C LEU A 93 9.59 -22.39 -4.83
N LEU A 94 10.90 -22.48 -5.09
CA LEU A 94 11.82 -21.34 -5.15
C LEU A 94 11.87 -20.66 -6.52
N GLN A 95 11.48 -21.36 -7.58
CA GLN A 95 11.66 -20.90 -8.96
C GLN A 95 10.39 -20.22 -9.46
N SER A 96 10.36 -18.91 -9.26
CA SER A 96 9.30 -17.97 -9.66
C SER A 96 8.78 -18.14 -11.09
N GLN A 97 9.65 -18.48 -12.04
CA GLN A 97 9.34 -18.57 -13.47
C GLN A 97 8.92 -19.98 -13.94
N ARG A 98 8.95 -21.00 -13.07
CA ARG A 98 8.45 -22.33 -13.43
C ARG A 98 6.94 -22.34 -13.51
N THR A 99 6.40 -23.02 -14.52
CA THR A 99 4.96 -23.23 -14.63
C THR A 99 4.47 -24.30 -13.67
N LEU A 100 3.17 -24.28 -13.36
CA LEU A 100 2.52 -25.34 -12.60
C LEU A 100 2.69 -26.70 -13.28
N SER A 101 2.64 -26.76 -14.62
CA SER A 101 2.95 -27.98 -15.37
C SER A 101 4.38 -28.48 -15.16
N ASP A 102 5.38 -27.59 -15.12
CA ASP A 102 6.78 -27.97 -14.90
C ASP A 102 7.04 -28.50 -13.48
N CYS A 103 6.16 -28.16 -12.55
CA CYS A 103 6.17 -28.63 -11.16
C CYS A 103 5.27 -29.85 -10.94
N ASN A 104 4.66 -30.41 -12.00
CA ASN A 104 3.65 -31.48 -11.92
C ASN A 104 2.47 -31.16 -10.98
N ILE A 105 2.12 -29.87 -10.87
CA ILE A 105 0.99 -29.42 -10.07
C ILE A 105 -0.26 -29.48 -10.97
N VAL A 106 -1.15 -30.41 -10.65
CA VAL A 106 -2.39 -30.67 -11.38
C VAL A 106 -3.61 -30.13 -10.61
N GLY A 107 -4.78 -30.17 -11.25
CA GLY A 107 -6.04 -29.86 -10.57
C GLY A 107 -6.21 -30.70 -9.30
N ASN A 108 -6.75 -30.04 -8.27
CA ASN A 108 -6.94 -30.55 -6.91
C ASN A 108 -5.65 -30.81 -6.11
N SER A 109 -4.49 -30.36 -6.60
CA SER A 109 -3.24 -30.40 -5.81
C SER A 109 -3.34 -29.49 -4.59
N VAL A 110 -2.70 -29.91 -3.49
CA VAL A 110 -2.59 -29.12 -2.25
C VAL A 110 -1.17 -28.55 -2.14
N LEU A 111 -1.07 -27.22 -2.07
CA LEU A 111 0.16 -26.51 -1.76
C LEU A 111 0.10 -26.03 -0.31
N TYR A 112 1.23 -26.12 0.39
CA TYR A 112 1.35 -25.58 1.74
C TYR A 112 1.93 -24.18 1.69
N LEU A 113 1.20 -23.23 2.28
CA LEU A 113 1.63 -21.85 2.44
C LEU A 113 2.14 -21.64 3.87
N VAL A 114 3.42 -21.29 3.97
CA VAL A 114 4.02 -20.77 5.20
C VAL A 114 4.20 -19.27 5.03
N PRO A 115 3.40 -18.43 5.71
CA PRO A 115 3.63 -17.01 5.78
C PRO A 115 5.00 -16.75 6.42
N VAL A 116 5.80 -15.91 5.80
CA VAL A 116 7.02 -15.37 6.39
C VAL A 116 6.63 -14.04 6.99
N CYS A 117 6.57 -13.96 8.31
CA CYS A 117 6.53 -12.67 8.99
C CYS A 117 7.93 -12.05 8.87
N ARG A 118 8.20 -11.35 7.76
CA ARG A 118 9.18 -10.27 7.80
C ARG A 118 8.44 -9.15 8.51
N GLY A 119 8.81 -8.87 9.76
CA GLY A 119 8.13 -7.83 10.54
C GLY A 119 8.04 -6.53 9.76
N ASP A 120 7.01 -5.73 10.06
CA ASP A 120 6.79 -4.41 9.47
C ASP A 120 8.13 -3.65 9.39
N LEU A 121 8.44 -3.06 8.23
CA LEU A 121 9.67 -2.28 8.06
C LEU A 121 9.54 -1.04 8.94
N LYS A 122 10.22 -1.03 10.09
CA LYS A 122 10.19 0.11 10.99
C LYS A 122 11.28 1.08 10.56
N ILE A 123 10.88 2.15 9.91
CA ILE A 123 11.80 3.22 9.56
C ILE A 123 11.59 4.40 10.52
N THR A 124 12.59 5.25 10.62
CA THR A 124 12.48 6.52 11.35
C THR A 124 12.63 7.67 10.38
N VAL A 125 11.73 8.65 10.46
CA VAL A 125 11.83 9.89 9.70
C VAL A 125 12.34 10.99 10.63
N ASP A 126 13.53 11.50 10.32
CA ASP A 126 14.15 12.61 11.04
C ASP A 126 13.76 13.92 10.35
N THR A 127 13.07 14.80 11.07
CA THR A 127 12.77 16.15 10.59
C THR A 127 13.96 17.09 10.81
N ILE A 128 14.01 18.20 10.06
CA ILE A 128 14.99 19.27 10.28
C ILE A 128 14.90 19.92 11.67
N SER A 129 13.73 19.84 12.33
CA SER A 129 13.53 20.30 13.71
C SER A 129 14.11 19.35 14.76
N GLY A 130 14.66 18.21 14.35
CA GLY A 130 15.24 17.19 15.23
C GLY A 130 14.21 16.23 15.83
N LYS A 131 12.94 16.29 15.39
CA LYS A 131 11.90 15.34 15.78
C LYS A 131 12.07 14.03 14.99
N ARG A 132 11.90 12.90 15.68
CA ARG A 132 11.98 11.56 15.09
C ARG A 132 10.60 10.93 15.04
N ILE A 133 10.12 10.61 13.85
CA ILE A 133 8.78 10.04 13.63
C ILE A 133 8.95 8.58 13.22
N PRO A 134 8.55 7.59 14.05
CA PRO A 134 8.59 6.19 13.67
C PRO A 134 7.44 5.87 12.70
N LEU A 135 7.75 5.19 11.60
CA LEU A 135 6.78 4.69 10.62
C LEU A 135 6.91 3.19 10.44
N ASP A 136 5.78 2.49 10.48
CA ASP A 136 5.66 1.09 10.11
C ASP A 136 5.25 1.04 8.63
N VAL A 137 6.13 0.55 7.77
CA VAL A 137 5.94 0.57 6.32
C VAL A 137 6.23 -0.80 5.68
N ASP A 138 5.82 -0.98 4.42
CA ASP A 138 6.19 -2.14 3.60
C ASP A 138 7.34 -1.72 2.67
N TRP A 139 8.26 -2.62 2.36
CA TRP A 139 9.38 -2.37 1.45
C TRP A 139 8.92 -2.09 0.00
N ARG A 140 7.69 -2.47 -0.35
CA ARG A 140 7.01 -2.09 -1.60
C ARG A 140 6.31 -0.75 -1.53
N HIS A 141 6.16 -0.14 -0.35
CA HIS A 141 5.54 1.17 -0.30
C HIS A 141 6.33 2.10 -1.22
N THR A 142 5.57 2.81 -2.02
CA THR A 142 6.10 3.91 -2.81
C THR A 142 6.39 5.09 -1.89
N VAL A 143 7.24 5.99 -2.36
CA VAL A 143 7.50 7.24 -1.65
C VAL A 143 6.21 8.06 -1.50
N LYS A 144 5.28 7.98 -2.47
CA LYS A 144 3.95 8.58 -2.35
C LYS A 144 3.15 8.05 -1.15
N GLU A 145 3.13 6.73 -0.96
CA GLU A 145 2.46 6.11 0.19
C GLU A 145 3.17 6.46 1.51
N LEU A 146 4.51 6.54 1.49
CA LEU A 146 5.27 7.01 2.65
C LEU A 146 4.86 8.42 3.06
N LYS A 147 4.68 9.29 2.06
CA LYS A 147 4.30 10.68 2.29
C LYS A 147 2.89 10.79 2.88
N ALA A 148 1.96 10.00 2.37
CA ALA A 148 0.60 9.92 2.93
C ALA A 148 0.62 9.46 4.39
N LEU A 149 1.45 8.48 4.76
CA LEU A 149 1.57 8.04 6.15
C LEU A 149 2.10 9.13 7.09
N ILE A 150 3.00 9.99 6.60
CA ILE A 150 3.47 11.16 7.37
C ILE A 150 2.37 12.21 7.46
N GLN A 151 1.61 12.44 6.38
CA GLN A 151 0.46 13.34 6.39
C GLN A 151 -0.56 12.91 7.45
N ASP A 152 -0.88 11.61 7.50
CA ASP A 152 -1.84 11.08 8.47
C ASP A 152 -1.33 11.18 9.93
N LYS A 153 -0.01 11.10 10.15
CA LYS A 153 0.58 11.18 11.50
C LYS A 153 0.87 12.59 11.99
N GLU A 154 1.29 13.48 11.10
CA GLU A 154 1.86 14.79 11.44
C GLU A 154 1.13 15.96 10.77
N GLY A 155 0.18 15.69 9.86
CA GLY A 155 -0.58 16.72 9.15
C GLY A 155 0.20 17.45 8.05
N ILE A 156 1.42 17.00 7.73
CA ILE A 156 2.28 17.62 6.71
C ILE A 156 1.84 17.12 5.32
N HIS A 157 1.52 18.01 4.38
CA HIS A 157 1.04 17.57 3.06
C HIS A 157 2.16 16.90 2.22
N PRO A 158 1.89 15.84 1.44
CA PRO A 158 2.89 15.13 0.62
C PRO A 158 3.75 16.02 -0.28
N ASP A 159 3.21 17.13 -0.77
CA ASP A 159 3.95 18.07 -1.64
C ASP A 159 5.03 18.87 -0.88
N GLN A 160 4.83 19.09 0.41
CA GLN A 160 5.80 19.77 1.29
C GLN A 160 6.88 18.79 1.80
N GLN A 161 6.62 17.50 1.67
CA GLN A 161 7.53 16.46 2.13
C GLN A 161 8.62 16.18 1.10
N THR A 162 9.81 16.75 1.29
CA THR A 162 11.00 16.34 0.53
C THR A 162 11.79 15.30 1.31
N MET A 163 11.72 14.05 0.85
CA MET A 163 12.43 12.94 1.49
C MET A 163 13.81 12.73 0.87
N VAL A 164 14.82 12.59 1.72
CA VAL A 164 16.20 12.32 1.33
C VAL A 164 16.71 11.11 2.11
N TYR A 165 17.23 10.12 1.40
CA TYR A 165 17.84 8.92 1.97
C TYR A 165 19.21 8.67 1.35
N ALA A 166 20.22 8.41 2.18
CA ALA A 166 21.61 8.19 1.75
C ALA A 166 22.16 9.27 0.77
N GLY A 167 21.69 10.52 0.90
CA GLY A 167 22.08 11.63 0.02
C GLY A 167 21.29 11.73 -1.29
N HIS A 168 20.32 10.85 -1.52
CA HIS A 168 19.46 10.87 -2.70
C HIS A 168 18.04 11.34 -2.36
N LYS A 169 17.50 12.26 -3.15
CA LYS A 169 16.09 12.63 -3.09
C LYS A 169 15.25 11.43 -3.55
N LEU A 170 14.27 11.06 -2.74
CA LEU A 170 13.36 9.97 -3.04
C LEU A 170 12.28 10.43 -4.05
N GLU A 171 11.99 9.61 -5.05
CA GLU A 171 11.03 9.89 -6.11
C GLU A 171 9.69 9.17 -5.87
N GLU A 172 8.56 9.86 -6.09
CA GLU A 172 7.21 9.41 -5.69
C GLU A 172 6.79 8.04 -6.20
N GLY A 173 7.20 7.69 -7.43
CA GLY A 173 6.86 6.44 -8.09
C GLY A 173 7.80 5.28 -7.78
N ILE A 174 8.83 5.50 -6.96
CA ILE A 174 9.83 4.48 -6.65
C ILE A 174 9.53 3.83 -5.31
N ILE A 175 9.61 2.50 -5.28
CA ILE A 175 9.44 1.70 -4.07
C ILE A 175 10.68 1.76 -3.16
N LEU A 176 10.48 1.68 -1.84
CA LEU A 176 11.56 1.77 -0.86
C LEU A 176 12.67 0.73 -1.06
N SER A 177 12.33 -0.49 -1.49
CA SER A 177 13.33 -1.54 -1.74
C SER A 177 14.34 -1.18 -2.82
N ARG A 178 13.96 -0.31 -3.79
CA ARG A 178 14.87 0.13 -4.85
C ARG A 178 15.95 1.08 -4.33
N TYR A 179 15.66 1.80 -3.25
CA TYR A 179 16.62 2.63 -2.52
C TYR A 179 17.42 1.84 -1.48
N SER A 180 17.23 0.52 -1.38
CA SER A 180 17.86 -0.32 -0.35
C SER A 180 17.58 0.17 1.08
N VAL A 181 16.37 0.70 1.31
CA VAL A 181 15.91 1.04 2.66
C VAL A 181 15.74 -0.25 3.46
N GLN A 182 16.36 -0.30 4.64
CA GLN A 182 16.34 -1.45 5.53
C GLN A 182 15.55 -1.16 6.80
N ASN A 183 15.34 -2.19 7.62
CA ASN A 183 14.75 -1.99 8.94
C ASN A 183 15.63 -1.07 9.77
N GLU A 184 15.02 -0.19 10.55
CA GLU A 184 15.68 0.85 11.35
C GLU A 184 16.44 1.91 10.53
N SER A 185 16.21 1.96 9.22
CA SER A 185 16.79 3.02 8.39
C SER A 185 16.19 4.39 8.74
N THR A 186 17.03 5.41 8.67
CA THR A 186 16.64 6.81 8.91
C THR A 186 16.51 7.55 7.58
N ILE A 187 15.30 8.05 7.30
CA ILE A 187 15.04 8.93 6.15
C ILE A 187 15.00 10.36 6.69
N ARG A 188 15.71 11.28 6.05
CA ARG A 188 15.61 12.70 6.41
C ARG A 188 14.44 13.31 5.67
N LEU A 189 13.52 13.90 6.42
CA LEU A 189 12.51 14.79 5.89
C LEU A 189 13.08 16.19 5.89
N VAL A 190 13.41 16.67 4.69
CA VAL A 190 13.60 18.09 4.43
C VAL A 190 12.21 18.65 4.30
N ASP A 191 11.59 18.89 5.45
CA ASP A 191 10.33 19.59 5.51
C ASP A 191 10.61 21.08 5.29
N ASP A 192 9.97 21.66 4.29
CA ASP A 192 9.95 23.11 4.11
C ASP A 192 8.78 23.66 4.95
N THR A 193 8.84 23.44 6.27
CA THR A 193 7.93 24.05 7.26
C THR A 193 7.99 25.59 7.24
N VAL A 194 8.69 26.19 6.29
CA VAL A 194 8.75 27.62 6.02
C VAL A 194 8.09 27.96 4.66
N THR A 195 7.36 27.03 4.04
CA THR A 195 6.46 27.38 2.93
C THR A 195 5.24 28.06 3.49
N ARG A 196 5.25 29.39 3.42
CA ARG A 196 4.04 30.21 3.51
C ARG A 196 3.03 29.65 2.52
N LEU A 197 1.95 29.07 3.02
CA LEU A 197 0.82 28.63 2.21
C LEU A 197 0.13 29.87 1.67
N GLN A 198 -0.15 29.93 0.37
CA GLN A 198 -0.97 30.98 -0.19
C GLN A 198 -2.40 30.45 -0.35
N ILE A 199 -3.30 30.84 0.54
CA ILE A 199 -4.73 30.47 0.46
C ILE A 199 -5.55 31.62 -0.15
N TYR A 200 -6.71 31.26 -0.68
CA TYR A 200 -7.70 32.20 -1.21
C TYR A 200 -8.88 32.31 -0.24
N VAL A 201 -9.30 33.53 0.06
CA VAL A 201 -10.53 33.80 0.81
C VAL A 201 -11.53 34.47 -0.12
N LEU A 202 -12.61 33.76 -0.43
CA LEU A 202 -13.72 34.28 -1.23
C LEU A 202 -14.74 34.92 -0.31
N ILE A 203 -14.87 36.24 -0.40
CA ILE A 203 -15.90 37.01 0.29
C ILE A 203 -17.21 36.82 -0.47
N VAL A 204 -18.11 36.01 0.08
CA VAL A 204 -19.32 35.56 -0.63
C VAL A 204 -20.25 36.73 -0.97
N ASP A 205 -20.35 37.73 -0.08
CA ASP A 205 -21.25 38.87 -0.24
C ASP A 205 -20.83 39.81 -1.39
N THR A 206 -19.53 39.89 -1.67
CA THR A 206 -18.97 40.80 -2.70
C THR A 206 -18.42 40.08 -3.92
N GLY A 207 -18.20 38.76 -3.84
CA GLY A 207 -17.52 37.96 -4.86
C GLY A 207 -16.01 38.22 -4.97
N LYS A 208 -15.42 38.98 -4.04
CA LYS A 208 -13.98 39.32 -4.05
C LYS A 208 -13.16 38.15 -3.51
N THR A 209 -12.05 37.83 -4.17
CA THR A 209 -11.06 36.86 -3.69
C THR A 209 -9.84 37.58 -3.13
N VAL A 210 -9.42 37.22 -1.93
CA VAL A 210 -8.25 37.78 -1.22
C VAL A 210 -7.21 36.69 -1.04
N HIS A 211 -5.93 37.01 -1.23
CA HIS A 211 -4.83 36.07 -0.97
C HIS A 211 -4.28 36.26 0.44
N LEU A 212 -4.08 35.17 1.17
CA LEU A 212 -3.40 35.18 2.47
C LEU A 212 -2.20 34.25 2.44
N GLU A 213 -1.10 34.71 3.02
CA GLU A 213 0.06 33.87 3.34
C GLU A 213 -0.14 33.36 4.77
N VAL A 214 -0.24 32.05 4.95
CA VAL A 214 -0.57 31.40 6.23
C VAL A 214 0.33 30.18 6.46
N GLU A 215 0.37 29.67 7.68
CA GLU A 215 1.04 28.40 8.00
C GLU A 215 0.01 27.30 8.24
N SER A 216 0.34 26.03 7.98
CA SER A 216 -0.59 24.91 8.23
C SER A 216 -0.99 24.79 9.70
N SER A 217 -0.13 25.25 10.61
CA SER A 217 -0.37 25.30 12.05
C SER A 217 -1.17 26.53 12.51
N ASP A 218 -1.47 27.48 11.62
CA ASP A 218 -2.28 28.64 12.00
C ASP A 218 -3.69 28.21 12.40
N THR A 219 -4.17 28.80 13.50
CA THR A 219 -5.56 28.63 13.93
C THR A 219 -6.50 29.42 13.03
N ILE A 220 -7.76 28.99 12.95
CA ILE A 220 -8.80 29.75 12.25
C ILE A 220 -8.93 31.17 12.83
N ASN A 221 -8.76 31.35 14.14
CA ASN A 221 -8.73 32.69 14.74
C ASN A 221 -7.55 33.55 14.25
N ASN A 222 -6.36 32.96 14.05
CA ASN A 222 -5.23 33.67 13.43
C ASN A 222 -5.59 34.11 12.01
N VAL A 223 -6.17 33.22 11.20
CA VAL A 223 -6.60 33.52 9.82
C VAL A 223 -7.63 34.65 9.80
N LYS A 224 -8.61 34.64 10.72
CA LYS A 224 -9.58 35.74 10.85
C LYS A 224 -8.91 37.08 11.18
N THR A 225 -7.89 37.06 12.02
CA THR A 225 -7.10 38.27 12.36
C THR A 225 -6.38 38.78 11.11
N MET A 226 -5.78 37.90 10.31
CA MET A 226 -5.12 38.27 9.05
C MET A 226 -6.11 38.83 8.02
N ILE A 227 -7.35 38.33 7.98
CA ILE A 227 -8.43 38.91 7.16
C ILE A 227 -8.81 40.30 7.67
N GLN A 228 -8.91 40.49 8.99
CA GLN A 228 -9.19 41.80 9.58
C GLN A 228 -8.13 42.81 9.19
N ASP A 229 -6.85 42.44 9.27
CA ASP A 229 -5.74 43.33 8.93
C ASP A 229 -5.69 43.71 7.44
N LYS A 230 -6.21 42.85 6.54
CA LYS A 230 -6.20 43.11 5.09
C LYS A 230 -7.46 43.78 4.54
N GLU A 231 -8.62 43.45 5.10
CA GLU A 231 -9.93 43.83 4.55
C GLU A 231 -10.77 44.67 5.52
N ASP A 232 -10.24 44.99 6.72
CA ASP A 232 -10.92 45.76 7.78
C ASP A 232 -12.23 45.13 8.26
N ILE A 233 -12.39 43.80 8.11
CA ILE A 233 -13.57 43.07 8.59
C ILE A 233 -13.32 42.59 10.03
N PRO A 234 -14.09 43.03 11.04
CA PRO A 234 -13.87 42.61 12.43
C PRO A 234 -13.99 41.08 12.60
N VAL A 235 -13.09 40.44 13.35
CA VAL A 235 -13.05 38.99 13.59
C VAL A 235 -14.41 38.41 14.02
N ASN A 236 -15.14 39.13 14.89
CA ASN A 236 -16.46 38.71 15.38
C ASN A 236 -17.59 38.78 14.34
N LYS A 237 -17.36 39.43 13.20
CA LYS A 237 -18.28 39.49 12.05
C LYS A 237 -17.91 38.51 10.94
N GLN A 238 -16.84 37.74 11.11
CA GLN A 238 -16.35 36.79 10.13
C GLN A 238 -16.85 35.37 10.41
N ILE A 239 -17.56 34.79 9.45
CA ILE A 239 -17.90 33.36 9.44
C ILE A 239 -17.12 32.72 8.29
N LEU A 240 -16.11 31.91 8.65
CA LEU A 240 -15.33 31.14 7.70
C LEU A 240 -15.91 29.73 7.54
N PHE A 241 -16.05 29.27 6.30
CA PHE A 241 -16.57 27.95 6.01
C PHE A 241 -15.98 27.35 4.73
N LEU A 242 -15.98 26.03 4.69
CA LEU A 242 -15.79 25.22 3.49
C LEU A 242 -17.17 24.71 3.03
N PRO A 243 -17.32 24.22 1.78
CA PRO A 243 -18.60 23.75 1.26
C PRO A 243 -19.33 22.72 2.13
N GLN A 244 -18.59 21.99 2.98
CA GLN A 244 -19.14 20.91 3.82
C GLN A 244 -19.13 21.23 5.32
N LYS A 245 -18.48 22.32 5.77
CA LYS A 245 -18.26 22.55 7.21
C LYS A 245 -17.91 24.00 7.53
N GLN A 246 -18.48 24.54 8.61
CA GLN A 246 -18.04 25.80 9.20
C GLN A 246 -16.74 25.58 9.99
N LEU A 247 -15.81 26.53 9.87
CA LEU A 247 -14.52 26.46 10.55
C LEU A 247 -14.61 27.01 11.98
N GLU A 248 -13.99 26.31 12.92
CA GLU A 248 -13.99 26.61 14.35
C GLU A 248 -12.70 27.33 14.76
N ASP A 249 -12.81 28.35 15.60
CA ASP A 249 -11.72 29.29 15.92
C ASP A 249 -10.47 28.63 16.51
N ASN A 250 -10.65 27.56 17.28
CA ASN A 250 -9.56 26.85 17.97
C ASN A 250 -8.92 25.73 17.13
N SER A 251 -9.47 25.43 15.96
CA SER A 251 -8.90 24.44 15.04
C SER A 251 -7.85 25.09 14.14
N THR A 252 -6.95 24.26 13.63
CA THR A 252 -5.88 24.69 12.71
C THR A 252 -6.28 24.50 11.25
N LEU A 253 -5.55 25.12 10.32
CA LEU A 253 -5.76 24.90 8.89
C LEU A 253 -5.52 23.44 8.48
N SER A 254 -4.54 22.78 9.11
CA SER A 254 -4.25 21.36 8.88
C SER A 254 -5.39 20.44 9.35
N ASP A 255 -6.07 20.77 10.45
CA ASP A 255 -7.24 20.00 10.95
C ASP A 255 -8.37 19.91 9.91
N TYR A 256 -8.49 20.93 9.06
CA TYR A 256 -9.48 20.99 7.98
C TYR A 256 -8.94 20.58 6.61
N CYS A 257 -7.69 20.11 6.55
CA CYS A 257 -7.01 19.80 5.30
C CYS A 257 -7.04 21.00 4.32
N ILE A 258 -6.83 22.22 4.82
CA ILE A 258 -6.69 23.43 4.00
C ILE A 258 -5.22 23.58 3.60
N TRP A 259 -4.96 23.64 2.30
CA TRP A 259 -3.61 23.57 1.72
C TRP A 259 -3.29 24.80 0.89
N ASN A 260 -2.09 24.83 0.30
CA ASN A 260 -1.73 25.85 -0.67
C ASN A 260 -2.77 25.93 -1.79
N GLU A 261 -3.11 27.15 -2.19
CA GLU A 261 -4.12 27.45 -3.20
C GLU A 261 -5.55 26.99 -2.86
N SER A 262 -5.82 26.59 -1.61
CA SER A 262 -7.18 26.28 -1.18
C SER A 262 -8.05 27.52 -1.07
N THR A 263 -9.35 27.39 -1.32
CA THR A 263 -10.32 28.49 -1.20
C THR A 263 -11.21 28.30 0.02
N ILE A 264 -11.18 29.26 0.94
CA ILE A 264 -12.09 29.38 2.09
C ILE A 264 -13.15 30.41 1.75
N HIS A 265 -14.41 30.14 2.11
CA HIS A 265 -15.50 31.09 1.92
C HIS A 265 -15.69 31.91 3.20
N LEU A 266 -15.83 33.23 3.05
CA LEU A 266 -16.12 34.17 4.11
C LEU A 266 -17.53 34.74 3.91
N LEU A 267 -18.37 34.60 4.94
CA LEU A 267 -19.63 35.33 5.06
C LEU A 267 -19.45 36.45 6.10
N GLN A 268 -19.84 37.67 5.76
CA GLN A 268 -19.81 38.79 6.69
C GLN A 268 -21.19 38.96 7.34
N THR A 269 -21.26 38.83 8.66
CA THR A 269 -22.52 39.12 9.36
C THR A 269 -22.69 40.63 9.53
N LEU A 270 -23.77 41.17 8.97
CA LEU A 270 -24.23 42.52 9.28
C LEU A 270 -24.93 42.49 10.64
N GLY A 271 -24.41 43.28 11.58
CA GLY A 271 -25.03 43.56 12.87
C GLY A 271 -25.52 45.00 12.89
#